data_AF-A0A1V6ABZ5-F1
#
_entry.id   AF-A0A1V6ABZ5-F1
#
_cell.length_a   1.000
_cell.length_b   1.000
_cell.length_c   1.000
_cell.angle_alpha   90.00
_cell.angle_beta   90.00
_cell.angle_gamma   90.00
#
_symmetry.space_group_name_H-M   'P 1'
#
loop_
_entity.id
_entity.type
_entity.pdbx_description
1 polymer ?
#
loop_
_entity_poly.entity_id
_entity_poly.type
_entity_poly.pdbx_seq_one_letter_code
_entity_poly.pdbx_strand_id
1 'polypeptide(L)'
;MDVVVCSDTLAMHLALALKKKTVVLFGPTCPAEIEMYGRGPKLFAGAECSPCYKQTCLRPVCMKRLTPDMVLKAVREVAVP
;
A
#
# COMPACT_ATOMS: atom_id res chain seq x y z
N MET A 1 -2.49 -5.92 17.33
CA MET A 1 -2.60 -5.59 15.89
C MET A 1 -1.58 -6.43 15.16
N ASP A 2 -2.05 -7.40 14.39
CA ASP A 2 -1.20 -8.39 13.75
C ASP A 2 -0.67 -7.90 12.40
N VAL A 3 -1.48 -7.14 11.65
CA VAL A 3 -1.12 -6.47 10.40
C VAL A 3 -1.84 -5.11 10.31
N VAL A 4 -1.14 -4.07 9.85
CA VAL A 4 -1.73 -2.75 9.54
C VAL A 4 -1.94 -2.63 8.04
N VAL A 5 -3.14 -2.23 7.62
CA VAL A 5 -3.46 -1.92 6.22
C VAL A 5 -3.71 -0.42 6.12
N CYS A 6 -2.97 0.27 5.24
CA CYS A 6 -3.11 1.72 5.06
C CYS A 6 -2.64 2.15 3.67
N SER A 7 -2.94 3.38 3.28
CA SER A 7 -2.24 4.06 2.17
C SER A 7 -0.89 4.62 2.64
N ASP A 8 -0.07 5.07 1.71
CA ASP A 8 1.26 5.66 1.91
C ASP A 8 1.21 7.09 2.51
N THR A 9 0.51 7.21 3.63
CA THR A 9 0.38 8.43 4.43
C THR A 9 1.06 8.25 5.79
N LEU A 10 0.89 9.19 6.72
CA LEU A 10 1.45 9.13 8.07
C LEU A 10 1.22 7.78 8.77
N ALA A 11 0.06 7.16 8.57
CA ALA A 11 -0.27 5.86 9.17
C ALA A 11 0.76 4.77 8.83
N MET A 12 1.24 4.73 7.58
CA MET A 12 2.29 3.81 7.16
C MET A 12 3.58 4.05 7.94
N HIS A 13 4.03 5.31 8.03
CA HIS A 13 5.28 5.65 8.71
C HIS A 13 5.25 5.26 10.19
N LEU A 14 4.12 5.50 10.87
CA LEU A 14 3.95 5.10 12.26
C LEU A 14 3.94 3.57 12.42
N ALA A 15 3.27 2.85 11.52
CA ALA A 15 3.26 1.38 11.55
C ALA A 15 4.67 0.80 11.37
N LEU A 16 5.45 1.32 10.41
CA LEU A 16 6.83 0.93 10.17
C LEU A 16 7.74 1.27 11.37
N ALA A 17 7.62 2.48 11.94
CA ALA A 17 8.39 2.90 13.11
C ALA A 17 8.13 2.00 14.34
N LEU A 18 6.87 1.57 14.51
CA LEU A 18 6.47 0.62 15.56
C LEU A 18 6.75 -0.85 15.20
N LYS A 19 7.50 -1.09 14.12
CA LYS A 19 7.92 -2.42 13.63
C LYS A 19 6.75 -3.36 13.35
N LYS A 20 5.59 -2.82 12.97
CA LYS A 20 4.39 -3.62 12.65
C LYS A 20 4.48 -4.16 11.23
N LYS A 21 3.99 -5.39 11.06
CA LYS A 21 3.69 -5.95 9.73
C LYS A 21 2.68 -5.03 9.03
N THR A 22 2.98 -4.60 7.81
CA THR A 22 2.22 -3.53 7.14
C THR A 22 2.00 -3.85 5.66
N VAL A 23 0.75 -3.74 5.20
CA VAL A 23 0.37 -3.80 3.78
C VAL A 23 -0.01 -2.38 3.34
N VAL A 24 0.70 -1.84 2.35
CA VAL A 24 0.53 -0.43 1.93
C VAL A 24 -0.06 -0.36 0.53
N LEU A 25 -1.08 0.47 0.36
CA LEU A 25 -1.75 0.72 -0.93
C LEU A 25 -1.16 1.94 -1.62
N PHE A 26 -0.54 1.76 -2.78
CA PHE A 26 0.01 2.84 -3.60
C PHE A 26 -0.88 3.11 -4.80
N GLY A 27 -1.41 4.32 -4.85
CA GLY A 27 -2.27 4.80 -5.92
C GLY A 27 -1.55 5.74 -6.88
N PRO A 28 -1.49 7.05 -6.57
CA PRO A 28 -0.86 8.05 -7.43
C PRO A 28 0.64 8.23 -7.20
N THR A 29 1.18 7.74 -6.08
CA THR A 29 2.55 7.91 -5.63
C THR A 29 3.44 6.76 -6.09
N CYS A 30 4.75 7.00 -6.19
CA CYS A 30 5.71 5.99 -6.62
C CYS A 30 6.06 5.04 -5.46
N PRO A 31 5.75 3.73 -5.56
CA PRO A 31 6.11 2.76 -4.53
C PRO A 31 7.63 2.62 -4.36
N ALA A 32 8.45 2.96 -5.37
CA ALA A 32 9.91 2.82 -5.29
C ALA A 32 10.57 3.83 -4.32
N GLU A 33 9.91 4.95 -4.02
CA GLU A 33 10.43 6.00 -3.13
C GLU A 33 10.37 5.63 -1.64
N ILE A 34 9.58 4.63 -1.28
CA ILE A 34 9.34 4.23 0.11
C ILE A 34 10.05 2.93 0.41
N GLU A 35 10.83 2.86 1.48
CA GLU A 35 11.35 1.58 1.99
C GLU A 35 10.36 0.97 3.00
N MET A 36 10.11 -0.34 2.89
CA MET A 36 9.22 -1.09 3.79
C MET A 36 10.00 -1.78 4.92
N TYR A 37 11.33 -1.77 4.88
CA TYR A 37 12.21 -2.36 5.90
C TYR A 37 11.91 -3.84 6.16
N GLY A 38 11.52 -4.57 5.10
CA GLY A 38 11.09 -5.98 5.19
C GLY A 38 9.82 -6.21 6.00
N ARG A 39 8.99 -5.18 6.24
CA ARG A 39 7.77 -5.28 7.07
C ARG A 39 6.49 -5.62 6.31
N GLY A 40 6.57 -5.81 5.00
CA GLY A 40 5.45 -6.26 4.20
C GLY A 40 5.44 -5.66 2.79
N PRO A 41 4.40 -5.98 2.01
CA PRO A 41 4.33 -5.64 0.60
C PRO A 41 3.80 -4.23 0.34
N LYS A 42 4.19 -3.71 -0.83
CA LYS A 42 3.59 -2.54 -1.46
C LYS A 42 2.60 -3.04 -2.51
N LEU A 43 1.32 -2.76 -2.34
CA LEU A 43 0.31 -3.07 -3.35
C LEU A 43 0.22 -1.91 -4.34
N PHE A 44 0.60 -2.19 -5.57
CA PHE A 44 0.61 -1.22 -6.67
C PHE A 44 0.02 -1.87 -7.92
N ALA A 45 -1.02 -1.27 -8.48
CA ALA A 45 -1.76 -1.86 -9.59
C ALA A 45 -1.10 -1.65 -10.97
N GLY A 46 0.03 -0.96 -11.06
CA GLY A 46 0.73 -0.71 -12.32
C GLY A 46 -0.14 -0.03 -13.39
N ALA A 47 -1.12 0.78 -12.97
CA ALA A 47 -2.00 1.44 -13.91
C ALA A 47 -1.22 2.47 -14.74
N GLU A 48 -1.53 2.59 -16.04
CA GLU A 48 -0.88 3.53 -16.96
C GLU A 48 -0.86 4.98 -16.47
N CYS A 49 -1.87 5.36 -15.68
CA CYS A 49 -1.96 6.69 -15.09
C CYS A 49 -1.08 6.90 -13.85
N SER A 50 -0.23 5.95 -13.46
CA SER A 50 0.49 5.96 -12.18
C SER A 50 1.97 5.58 -12.34
N PRO A 51 2.91 6.24 -11.64
CA PRO A 51 2.69 7.33 -10.66
C PRO A 51 2.34 8.67 -11.34
N CYS A 52 1.43 9.45 -10.73
CA CYS A 52 1.02 10.77 -11.23
C CYS A 52 0.92 11.88 -10.17
N TYR A 53 0.98 11.55 -8.88
CA TYR A 53 0.92 12.52 -7.76
C TYR A 53 -0.28 13.48 -7.75
N LYS A 54 -1.35 13.16 -8.47
CA LYS A 54 -2.56 14.00 -8.51
C LYS A 54 -3.32 13.91 -7.19
N GLN A 55 -3.55 15.07 -6.56
CA GLN A 55 -4.40 15.16 -5.36
C GLN A 55 -5.87 14.93 -5.67
N THR A 56 -6.34 15.39 -6.83
CA THR A 56 -7.71 15.20 -7.32
C THR A 56 -7.68 14.48 -8.66
N CYS A 57 -8.45 13.39 -8.78
CA CYS A 57 -8.51 12.59 -10.00
C CYS A 57 -9.95 12.14 -10.27
N LEU A 58 -10.49 12.52 -11.44
CA LEU A 58 -11.85 12.12 -11.85
C LEU A 58 -11.97 10.62 -12.17
N ARG A 59 -10.85 9.96 -12.49
CA ARG A 59 -10.80 8.54 -12.84
C ARG A 59 -9.64 7.85 -12.12
N PRO A 60 -9.75 7.56 -10.81
CA PRO A 60 -8.66 6.99 -10.00
C PRO A 60 -8.50 5.48 -10.25
N VAL A 61 -8.19 5.11 -11.51
CA VAL A 61 -8.06 3.71 -11.95
C VAL A 61 -6.96 2.99 -11.16
N CYS A 62 -5.85 3.68 -10.84
CA CYS A 62 -4.74 3.12 -10.05
C CYS A 62 -5.20 2.58 -8.69
N MET A 63 -6.03 3.35 -7.95
CA MET A 63 -6.59 2.89 -6.67
C MET A 63 -7.73 1.89 -6.85
N LYS A 64 -8.62 2.11 -7.83
CA LYS A 64 -9.78 1.22 -8.07
C LYS A 64 -9.39 -0.20 -8.48
N ARG A 65 -8.21 -0.39 -9.09
CA ARG A 65 -7.67 -1.71 -9.44
C ARG A 65 -7.13 -2.49 -8.23
N LEU A 66 -6.90 -1.84 -7.09
CA LEU A 66 -6.53 -2.53 -5.85
C LEU A 66 -7.80 -3.07 -5.19
N THR A 67 -8.12 -4.34 -5.44
CA THR A 67 -9.36 -4.95 -4.92
C THR A 67 -9.21 -5.41 -3.47
N PRO A 68 -10.32 -5.48 -2.70
CA PRO A 68 -10.28 -6.04 -1.34
C PRO A 68 -9.68 -7.44 -1.26
N ASP A 69 -9.90 -8.29 -2.27
CA ASP A 69 -9.34 -9.65 -2.30
C ASP A 69 -7.81 -9.64 -2.43
N MET A 70 -7.25 -8.73 -3.24
CA MET A 70 -5.80 -8.55 -3.34
C MET A 70 -5.22 -8.13 -1.99
N VAL A 71 -5.89 -7.22 -1.28
CA VAL A 71 -5.49 -6.76 0.04
C VAL A 71 -5.56 -7.89 1.06
N LEU A 72 -6.67 -8.64 1.09
CA LEU A 72 -6.86 -9.76 2.02
C LEU A 72 -5.85 -10.88 1.78
N LYS A 73 -5.53 -11.17 0.52
CA LYS A 73 -4.46 -12.12 0.16
C LYS A 73 -3.11 -11.67 0.72
N ALA A 74 -2.72 -10.42 0.51
CA ALA A 74 -1.47 -9.87 1.03
C ALA A 74 -1.43 -9.88 2.57
N VAL A 75 -2.54 -9.55 3.23
CA VAL A 75 -2.65 -9.64 4.69
C VAL A 75 -2.41 -11.07 5.17
N ARG A 76 -3.03 -12.06 4.52
CA ARG A 76 -2.83 -13.49 4.87
C ARG A 76 -1.38 -13.93 4.70
N GLU A 77 -0.74 -13.57 3.59
CA GLU A 77 0.67 -13.89 3.32
C GLU A 77 1.61 -13.32 4.38
N VAL A 78 1.33 -12.10 4.85
CA VAL A 78 2.15 -11.41 5.86
C VAL A 78 1.82 -11.90 7.28
N ALA A 79 0.57 -12.26 7.56
CA ALA A 79 0.12 -12.66 8.90
C ALA A 79 0.63 -14.03 9.35
N VAL A 80 1.11 -14.89 8.42
CA VAL A 80 1.72 -16.17 8.79
C VAL A 80 2.97 -15.93 9.66
N PRO A 81 3.19 -16.72 10.73
CA PRO A 81 4.40 -16.65 11.57
C PRO A 81 5.70 -16.73 10.79
#